data_AF-A0A0R1JGS5-F1
#
_entry.id   AF-A0A0R1JGS5-F1
#
_cell.length_a   1.000
_cell.length_b   1.000
_cell.length_c   1.000
_cell.angle_alpha   90.00
_cell.angle_beta   90.00
_cell.angle_gamma   90.00
#
_symmetry.space_group_name_H-M   'P 1'
#
loop_
_entity.id
_entity.type
_entity.pdbx_description
1 polymer ?
#
loop_
_entity_poly.entity_id
_entity_poly.type
_entity_poly.pdbx_seq_one_letter_code
_entity_poly.pdbx_strand_id
1 'polypeptide(L)'
;MHKQWLGVAVGGLLLLGAAGCTNATTTPTKATVNTTLTAAEAKSGRAIKAKAEAEATSASVAKAKAKAQADSKSVSNIADPDADATPTDDDNAVWNQSKSDALSDFMSSWGDTMNQQYQEYGPGDDVNFNGVDVPSDLDDMKPAVGTKAINIAWSTDGKTKADYALLTIYSDAEDDDRAGGPHLYFFVLHKGTPQVLITEQTQGNAKHLLYFHTTANTQLSGGFTKIINGD
;
A
#
# COMPACT_ATOMS: atom_id res chain seq x y z
N MET A 1 11.17 -32.83 -32.42
CA MET A 1 9.85 -32.91 -33.07
C MET A 1 9.18 -31.55 -32.89
N HIS A 2 9.32 -30.67 -33.89
CA HIS A 2 8.68 -29.36 -33.90
C HIS A 2 7.50 -29.40 -34.88
N LYS A 3 6.32 -29.01 -34.41
CA LYS A 3 5.16 -28.76 -35.27
C LYS A 3 4.82 -27.28 -35.20
N GLN A 4 5.10 -26.59 -36.30
CA GLN A 4 4.51 -25.30 -36.65
C GLN A 4 3.21 -25.55 -37.43
N TRP A 5 2.19 -24.73 -37.19
CA TRP A 5 1.02 -24.49 -38.05
C TRP A 5 0.15 -23.40 -37.38
N LEU A 6 -0.54 -22.47 -38.04
CA LEU A 6 -0.46 -21.83 -39.36
C LEU A 6 -1.34 -20.57 -39.19
N GLY A 7 -0.88 -19.41 -39.65
CA GLY A 7 -1.68 -18.19 -39.66
C GLY A 7 -2.76 -18.24 -40.75
N VAL A 8 -3.92 -17.63 -40.48
CA VAL A 8 -4.89 -17.25 -41.51
C VAL A 8 -5.18 -15.76 -41.34
N ALA A 9 -4.67 -14.98 -42.28
CA ALA A 9 -5.12 -13.62 -42.56
C ALA A 9 -6.17 -13.70 -43.68
N VAL A 10 -7.30 -13.02 -43.50
CA VAL A 10 -8.21 -12.67 -44.59
C VAL A 10 -8.31 -11.15 -44.59
N GLY A 11 -7.84 -10.54 -45.67
CA GLY A 11 -7.94 -9.11 -45.93
C GLY A 11 -8.92 -8.81 -47.06
N GLY A 12 -9.29 -7.53 -47.13
CA GLY A 12 -9.85 -6.86 -48.31
C GLY A 12 -11.34 -6.53 -48.21
N LEU A 13 -11.86 -5.39 -48.70
CA LEU A 13 -11.27 -4.25 -49.39
C LEU A 13 -12.40 -3.20 -49.59
N LEU A 14 -12.10 -1.93 -49.29
CA LEU A 14 -12.49 -0.64 -49.92
C LEU A 14 -13.86 -0.44 -50.65
N LEU A 15 -14.48 0.75 -50.41
CA LEU A 15 -14.81 1.83 -51.39
C LEU A 15 -15.65 2.91 -50.66
N LEU A 16 -15.15 4.14 -50.46
CA LEU A 16 -15.16 5.35 -51.30
C LEU A 16 -16.35 6.31 -51.05
N GLY A 17 -16.06 7.54 -50.60
CA GLY A 17 -17.02 8.64 -50.52
C GLY A 17 -16.41 9.91 -49.89
N ALA A 18 -15.93 10.83 -50.72
CA ALA A 18 -15.32 12.10 -50.36
C ALA A 18 -16.20 13.30 -50.78
N ALA A 19 -16.21 14.36 -49.95
CA ALA A 19 -16.35 15.80 -50.28
C ALA A 19 -16.29 16.56 -48.93
N GLY A 20 -15.25 17.33 -48.59
CA GLY A 20 -15.01 18.73 -48.98
C GLY A 20 -15.72 19.68 -47.98
N CYS A 21 -15.15 20.73 -47.37
CA CYS A 21 -14.01 21.59 -47.72
C CYS A 21 -13.48 22.39 -46.49
N THR A 22 -12.15 22.54 -46.46
CA THR A 22 -11.31 23.75 -46.19
C THR A 22 -11.32 24.55 -44.87
N ASN A 23 -10.10 24.56 -44.30
CA ASN A 23 -9.23 25.68 -43.87
C ASN A 23 -9.53 26.49 -42.61
N ALA A 24 -8.62 26.39 -41.62
CA ALA A 24 -7.82 27.53 -41.15
C ALA A 24 -6.64 27.04 -40.28
N THR A 25 -5.42 27.21 -40.79
CA THR A 25 -4.16 27.15 -40.02
C THR A 25 -3.95 28.52 -39.38
N THR A 26 -3.76 28.58 -38.07
CA THR A 26 -3.19 29.77 -37.42
C THR A 26 -2.29 29.36 -36.26
N THR A 27 -0.99 29.55 -36.49
CA THR A 27 0.10 29.59 -35.51
C THR A 27 -0.14 30.71 -34.48
N PRO A 28 0.20 30.52 -33.20
CA PRO A 28 0.56 31.65 -32.35
C PRO A 28 2.07 31.77 -32.17
N THR A 29 2.55 32.89 -32.66
CA THR A 29 3.87 33.49 -32.51
C THR A 29 4.25 33.74 -31.05
N LYS A 30 5.53 33.47 -30.74
CA LYS A 30 6.26 33.89 -29.53
C LYS A 30 6.33 35.42 -29.45
N ALA A 31 5.73 36.02 -28.42
CA ALA A 31 5.89 37.44 -28.11
C ALA A 31 6.66 37.61 -26.79
N THR A 32 7.90 38.09 -26.93
CA THR A 32 8.69 38.72 -25.88
C THR A 32 8.23 40.18 -25.76
N VAL A 33 7.82 40.63 -24.58
CA VAL A 33 7.77 42.06 -24.25
C VAL A 33 8.35 42.26 -22.85
N ASN A 34 9.53 42.87 -22.81
CA ASN A 34 10.07 43.56 -21.66
C ASN A 34 9.29 44.87 -21.49
N THR A 35 8.98 45.27 -20.25
CA THR A 35 9.06 46.67 -19.79
C THR A 35 9.04 46.69 -18.26
N THR A 36 10.21 47.00 -17.71
CA THR A 36 10.49 47.57 -16.39
C THR A 36 9.83 48.94 -16.23
N LEU A 37 9.46 49.31 -14.99
CA LEU A 37 9.60 50.64 -14.37
C LEU A 37 9.02 50.55 -12.93
N THR A 38 9.89 50.41 -11.93
CA THR A 38 10.29 51.45 -10.95
C THR A 38 9.38 51.60 -9.73
N ALA A 39 9.90 51.19 -8.58
CA ALA A 39 9.80 51.98 -7.35
C ALA A 39 11.15 51.87 -6.63
N ALA A 40 11.86 52.99 -6.57
CA ALA A 40 13.13 53.18 -5.90
C ALA A 40 12.89 53.69 -4.47
N GLU A 41 13.63 53.10 -3.52
CA GLU A 41 14.38 53.74 -2.42
C GLU A 41 13.60 54.59 -1.39
N ALA A 42 13.93 54.69 -0.10
CA ALA A 42 15.10 54.43 0.73
C ALA A 42 14.61 54.63 2.21
N LYS A 43 15.29 54.37 3.34
CA LYS A 43 16.69 54.10 3.67
C LYS A 43 16.79 53.77 5.18
N SER A 44 18.00 53.31 5.53
CA SER A 44 18.70 53.44 6.82
C SER A 44 18.58 52.20 7.69
N GLY A 45 19.58 51.31 7.75
CA GLY A 45 21.00 51.52 8.08
C GLY A 45 21.22 50.86 9.46
N ARG A 46 22.28 50.15 9.84
CA ARG A 46 23.70 50.05 9.48
C ARG A 46 24.22 48.91 10.39
N ALA A 47 24.65 47.76 9.87
CA ALA A 47 26.05 47.34 9.65
C ALA A 47 26.61 46.31 10.67
N ILE A 48 27.51 45.48 10.12
CA ILE A 48 28.68 44.78 10.69
C ILE A 48 28.49 43.73 11.80
N LYS A 49 28.84 42.46 11.50
CA LYS A 49 30.17 41.87 11.79
C LYS A 49 30.16 40.35 11.59
N ALA A 50 31.13 39.85 10.82
CA ALA A 50 31.47 38.44 10.66
C ALA A 50 31.98 37.81 11.96
N LYS A 51 31.84 36.48 12.11
CA LYS A 51 32.95 35.53 12.35
C LYS A 51 32.47 34.12 12.74
N ALA A 52 32.91 33.16 11.91
CA ALA A 52 33.43 31.79 12.15
C ALA A 52 32.71 30.78 13.08
N GLU A 53 32.51 29.60 12.48
CA GLU A 53 32.89 28.24 12.91
C GLU A 53 32.82 27.87 14.39
N ALA A 54 32.02 26.84 14.67
CA ALA A 54 32.26 25.90 15.75
C ALA A 54 32.46 24.50 15.12
N GLU A 55 33.72 24.12 15.04
CA GLU A 55 34.20 22.75 14.90
C GLU A 55 34.20 22.11 16.30
N ALA A 56 33.78 20.86 16.43
CA ALA A 56 34.02 20.04 17.63
C ALA A 56 34.35 18.59 17.22
N THR A 57 35.59 18.45 16.75
CA THR A 57 36.60 17.45 17.11
C THR A 57 36.16 16.06 17.62
N SER A 58 36.52 15.05 16.82
CA SER A 58 36.76 13.67 17.23
C SER A 58 38.09 13.51 17.98
N ALA A 59 38.12 12.70 19.05
CA ALA A 59 39.13 11.63 19.27
C ALA A 59 38.98 10.90 20.63
N SER A 60 38.77 9.58 20.52
CA SER A 60 39.49 8.47 21.19
C SER A 60 39.51 8.36 22.74
N VAL A 61 39.19 7.16 23.27
CA VAL A 61 40.17 6.11 23.61
C VAL A 61 39.44 4.83 24.06
N ALA A 62 39.96 3.70 23.57
CA ALA A 62 39.55 2.31 23.74
C ALA A 62 39.64 1.75 25.18
N LYS A 63 39.02 0.58 25.44
CA LYS A 63 39.71 -0.73 25.55
C LYS A 63 38.91 -1.84 26.28
N ALA A 64 38.91 -3.02 25.63
CA ALA A 64 38.87 -4.41 26.13
C ALA A 64 37.58 -4.93 26.80
N LYS A 65 36.90 -5.96 26.25
CA LYS A 65 37.23 -7.40 26.05
C LYS A 65 36.70 -8.26 27.20
N ALA A 66 35.69 -9.08 26.93
CA ALA A 66 35.68 -10.50 27.32
C ALA A 66 34.59 -11.27 26.57
N LYS A 67 35.02 -12.30 25.84
CA LYS A 67 34.23 -13.40 25.29
C LYS A 67 34.18 -14.50 26.34
N ALA A 68 33.01 -15.07 26.61
CA ALA A 68 32.88 -16.43 27.13
C ALA A 68 31.50 -16.98 26.76
N GLN A 69 31.53 -18.01 25.91
CA GLN A 69 30.44 -18.94 25.64
C GLN A 69 30.80 -20.22 26.38
N ALA A 70 29.93 -20.72 27.25
CA ALA A 70 29.94 -22.12 27.68
C ALA A 70 28.57 -22.54 28.21
N ASP A 71 28.13 -23.64 27.64
CA ASP A 71 26.96 -24.47 27.85
C ASP A 71 26.85 -25.04 29.29
N SER A 72 25.63 -25.19 29.82
CA SER A 72 25.24 -26.33 30.70
C SER A 72 23.74 -26.35 31.00
N LYS A 73 23.12 -27.49 30.68
CA LYS A 73 21.78 -27.97 31.09
C LYS A 73 21.57 -27.94 32.61
N SER A 74 20.37 -27.57 33.08
CA SER A 74 19.40 -28.48 33.72
C SER A 74 18.15 -27.75 34.24
N VAL A 75 17.03 -28.46 34.15
CA VAL A 75 15.63 -28.15 34.45
C VAL A 75 15.36 -27.88 35.94
N SER A 76 14.47 -26.92 36.26
CA SER A 76 13.32 -27.12 37.16
C SER A 76 12.37 -25.92 37.19
N ASN A 77 11.09 -26.24 37.07
CA ASN A 77 9.92 -25.38 36.91
C ASN A 77 9.63 -24.48 38.11
N ILE A 78 9.24 -23.23 37.85
CA ILE A 78 8.30 -22.48 38.68
C ILE A 78 7.30 -21.84 37.71
N ALA A 79 6.04 -22.23 37.87
CA ALA A 79 4.91 -21.76 37.09
C ALA A 79 4.49 -20.37 37.56
N ASP A 80 4.36 -19.45 36.61
CA ASP A 80 3.46 -18.29 36.68
C ASP A 80 2.43 -18.48 35.56
N PRO A 81 1.12 -18.31 35.79
CA PRO A 81 0.12 -18.44 34.75
C PRO A 81 0.16 -17.20 33.85
N ASP A 82 0.98 -17.33 32.83
CA ASP A 82 0.99 -16.51 31.62
C ASP A 82 -0.41 -16.52 31.00
N ALA A 83 -0.92 -15.32 30.67
CA ALA A 83 -2.02 -15.15 29.74
C ALA A 83 -1.44 -15.26 28.31
N ASP A 84 -0.85 -16.42 28.02
CA ASP A 84 -0.42 -16.82 26.70
C ASP A 84 -1.69 -17.30 25.99
N ALA A 85 -2.21 -16.46 25.09
CA ALA A 85 -3.27 -16.87 24.19
C ALA A 85 -2.68 -17.92 23.25
N THR A 86 -2.72 -19.19 23.67
CA THR A 86 -2.44 -20.32 22.79
C THR A 86 -3.31 -20.16 21.54
N PRO A 87 -2.73 -20.13 20.32
CA PRO A 87 -3.51 -20.21 19.11
C PRO A 87 -4.10 -21.60 19.10
N THR A 88 -5.35 -21.72 19.51
CA THR A 88 -6.12 -22.91 19.21
C THR A 88 -6.30 -22.87 17.70
N ASP A 89 -5.55 -23.72 16.99
CA ASP A 89 -5.91 -24.17 15.64
C ASP A 89 -7.31 -24.79 15.75
N ASP A 90 -8.30 -23.92 15.72
CA ASP A 90 -9.69 -24.30 15.67
C ASP A 90 -9.88 -24.79 14.24
N ASP A 91 -9.90 -26.12 14.05
CA ASP A 91 -10.05 -26.79 12.74
C ASP A 91 -11.29 -26.31 11.94
N ASN A 92 -12.13 -25.46 12.53
CA ASN A 92 -13.32 -24.85 11.96
C ASN A 92 -13.23 -23.31 11.78
N ALA A 93 -12.06 -22.71 11.97
CA ALA A 93 -11.83 -21.29 11.65
C ALA A 93 -11.53 -21.14 10.15
N VAL A 94 -12.25 -20.22 9.49
CA VAL A 94 -12.03 -19.94 8.06
C VAL A 94 -10.71 -19.19 7.87
N TRP A 95 -10.34 -18.37 8.85
CA TRP A 95 -9.07 -17.67 8.97
C TRP A 95 -8.34 -18.13 10.23
N ASN A 96 -7.03 -18.38 10.15
CA ASN A 96 -6.19 -18.82 11.27
C ASN A 96 -4.74 -18.37 11.04
N GLN A 97 -3.86 -18.64 12.02
CA GLN A 97 -2.46 -18.20 11.95
C GLN A 97 -1.72 -18.78 10.74
N SER A 98 -1.89 -20.08 10.44
CA SER A 98 -1.23 -20.70 9.29
C SER A 98 -1.61 -20.03 7.96
N LYS A 99 -2.86 -19.58 7.80
CA LYS A 99 -3.30 -18.83 6.63
C LYS A 99 -2.77 -17.39 6.62
N SER A 100 -2.64 -16.77 7.79
CA SER A 100 -2.01 -15.46 7.95
C SER A 100 -0.54 -15.52 7.50
N ASP A 101 0.21 -16.51 7.98
CA ASP A 101 1.61 -16.70 7.62
C ASP A 101 1.77 -16.96 6.12
N ALA A 102 0.92 -17.82 5.55
CA ALA A 102 0.91 -18.08 4.10
C ALA A 102 0.57 -16.83 3.27
N LEU A 103 -0.32 -15.96 3.76
CA LEU A 103 -0.64 -14.69 3.12
C LEU A 103 0.52 -13.70 3.22
N SER A 104 1.20 -13.62 4.36
CA SER A 104 2.38 -12.79 4.54
C SER A 104 3.50 -13.17 3.56
N ASP A 105 3.83 -14.46 3.48
CA ASP A 105 4.83 -14.97 2.53
C ASP A 105 4.44 -14.66 1.08
N PHE A 106 3.16 -14.85 0.75
CA PHE A 106 2.63 -14.52 -0.56
C PHE A 106 2.74 -13.03 -0.88
N MET A 107 2.37 -12.15 0.05
CA MET A 107 2.41 -10.70 -0.13
C MET A 107 3.83 -10.18 -0.30
N SER A 108 4.79 -10.72 0.46
CA SER A 108 6.21 -10.40 0.28
C SER A 108 6.70 -10.79 -1.12
N SER A 109 6.49 -12.04 -1.54
CA SER A 109 6.93 -12.51 -2.86
C SER A 109 6.23 -11.80 -4.02
N TRP A 110 4.95 -11.51 -3.87
CA TRP A 110 4.17 -10.78 -4.88
C TRP A 110 4.62 -9.31 -4.97
N GLY A 111 4.84 -8.64 -3.83
CA GLY A 111 5.39 -7.30 -3.75
C GLY A 111 6.73 -7.18 -4.45
N ASP A 112 7.67 -8.11 -4.18
CA ASP A 112 8.97 -8.15 -4.84
C ASP A 112 8.87 -8.26 -6.36
N THR A 113 7.91 -9.05 -6.86
CA THR A 113 7.65 -9.19 -8.31
C THR A 113 7.19 -7.86 -8.93
N MET A 114 6.49 -7.04 -8.15
CA MET A 114 5.99 -5.73 -8.56
C MET A 114 6.96 -4.58 -8.25
N ASN A 115 8.08 -4.87 -7.58
CA ASN A 115 8.99 -3.88 -7.00
C ASN A 115 8.25 -2.92 -6.05
N GLN A 116 7.46 -3.48 -5.15
CA GLN A 116 6.66 -2.80 -4.14
C GLN A 116 6.81 -3.50 -2.79
N GLN A 117 6.98 -2.75 -1.70
CA GLN A 117 7.14 -3.32 -0.37
C GLN A 117 5.86 -3.14 0.45
N TYR A 118 5.16 -4.25 0.71
CA TYR A 118 3.93 -4.26 1.49
C TYR A 118 4.18 -4.63 2.95
N GLN A 119 3.55 -3.89 3.85
CA GLN A 119 3.48 -4.23 5.28
C GLN A 119 2.05 -4.59 5.65
N GLU A 120 1.92 -5.50 6.62
CA GLU A 120 0.63 -5.89 7.21
C GLU A 120 0.22 -4.89 8.30
N TYR A 121 -1.08 -4.61 8.42
CA TYR A 121 -1.65 -3.71 9.42
C TYR A 121 -2.94 -4.30 10.02
N GLY A 122 -3.27 -3.87 11.24
CA GLY A 122 -4.43 -4.37 11.95
C GLY A 122 -4.77 -3.56 13.20
N PRO A 123 -5.76 -3.98 14.02
CA PRO A 123 -6.15 -3.25 15.21
C PRO A 123 -4.96 -3.04 16.16
N GLY A 124 -4.62 -1.78 16.42
CA GLY A 124 -3.48 -1.39 17.25
C GLY A 124 -2.17 -1.19 16.49
N ASP A 125 -2.16 -1.39 15.17
CA ASP A 125 -1.05 -1.15 14.26
C ASP A 125 -1.57 -0.48 12.98
N ASP A 126 -1.58 0.85 12.98
CA ASP A 126 -2.18 1.66 11.93
C ASP A 126 -1.16 2.07 10.87
N VAL A 127 -1.63 2.14 9.62
CA VAL A 127 -0.94 2.83 8.52
C VAL A 127 -1.59 4.19 8.26
N ASN A 128 -0.79 5.24 8.08
CA ASN A 128 -1.30 6.52 7.57
C ASN A 128 -1.45 6.45 6.04
N PHE A 129 -2.65 6.16 5.57
CA PHE A 129 -2.97 6.13 4.15
C PHE A 129 -3.53 7.49 3.69
N ASN A 130 -2.62 8.37 3.23
CA ASN A 130 -2.96 9.71 2.74
C ASN A 130 -3.77 10.55 3.74
N GLY A 131 -3.40 10.50 5.03
CA GLY A 131 -4.06 11.24 6.11
C GLY A 131 -5.24 10.53 6.76
N VAL A 132 -5.45 9.24 6.48
CA VAL A 132 -6.40 8.36 7.17
C VAL A 132 -5.61 7.28 7.89
N ASP A 133 -5.73 7.18 9.21
CA ASP A 133 -5.06 6.13 9.98
C ASP A 133 -5.91 4.86 9.92
N VAL A 134 -5.41 3.81 9.27
CA VAL A 134 -6.18 2.58 9.01
C VAL A 134 -5.55 1.41 9.79
N PRO A 135 -6.35 0.61 10.54
CA PRO A 135 -7.81 0.60 10.59
C PRO A 135 -8.52 1.57 11.55
N SER A 136 -7.83 2.33 12.41
CA SER A 136 -8.50 3.11 13.48
C SER A 136 -9.56 4.11 13.02
N ASP A 137 -9.36 4.78 11.87
CA ASP A 137 -10.26 5.82 11.36
C ASP A 137 -11.39 5.28 10.46
N LEU A 138 -11.55 3.96 10.32
CA LEU A 138 -12.56 3.38 9.42
C LEU A 138 -14.01 3.66 9.85
N ASP A 139 -14.23 4.08 11.10
CA ASP A 139 -15.54 4.55 11.53
C ASP A 139 -15.85 5.97 11.08
N ASP A 140 -14.84 6.82 11.00
CA ASP A 140 -14.93 8.22 10.55
C ASP A 140 -14.87 8.32 9.02
N MET A 141 -14.06 7.48 8.37
CA MET A 141 -13.93 7.39 6.92
C MET A 141 -14.34 5.99 6.43
N LYS A 142 -15.66 5.79 6.33
CA LYS A 142 -16.25 4.45 6.13
C LYS A 142 -15.83 3.83 4.80
N PRO A 143 -15.42 2.54 4.79
CA PRO A 143 -15.20 1.81 3.55
C PRO A 143 -16.45 1.76 2.68
N ALA A 144 -16.25 1.95 1.38
CA ALA A 144 -17.30 1.85 0.38
C ALA A 144 -16.82 1.04 -0.81
N VAL A 145 -17.68 0.20 -1.39
CA VAL A 145 -17.40 -0.47 -2.67
C VAL A 145 -18.22 0.23 -3.75
N GLY A 146 -17.52 0.82 -4.72
CA GLY A 146 -18.14 1.74 -5.69
C GLY A 146 -18.68 2.99 -4.99
N THR A 147 -19.99 3.21 -4.97
CA THR A 147 -20.62 4.40 -4.35
C THR A 147 -21.38 4.11 -3.05
N LYS A 148 -21.32 2.86 -2.57
CA LYS A 148 -22.09 2.41 -1.40
C LYS A 148 -21.14 2.07 -0.26
N ALA A 149 -21.34 2.71 0.89
CA ALA A 149 -20.71 2.29 2.13
C ALA A 149 -21.05 0.81 2.39
N ILE A 150 -20.05 0.04 2.82
CA ILE A 150 -20.21 -1.37 3.12
C ILE A 150 -20.27 -1.59 4.63
N ASN A 151 -21.03 -2.60 5.04
CA ASN A 151 -21.00 -3.09 6.41
C ASN A 151 -19.83 -4.08 6.54
N ILE A 152 -18.76 -3.65 7.19
CA ILE A 152 -17.50 -4.40 7.34
C ILE A 152 -17.11 -4.42 8.82
N ALA A 153 -16.57 -5.54 9.28
CA ALA A 153 -16.06 -5.69 10.63
C ALA A 153 -14.81 -6.56 10.64
N TRP A 154 -13.84 -6.19 11.50
CA TRP A 154 -12.67 -7.02 11.75
C TRP A 154 -13.07 -8.41 12.25
N SER A 155 -12.35 -9.44 11.81
CA SER A 155 -12.61 -10.83 12.20
C SER A 155 -11.30 -11.63 12.25
N THR A 156 -11.02 -12.20 13.41
CA THR A 156 -9.81 -13.02 13.62
C THR A 156 -9.97 -14.48 13.18
N ASP A 157 -11.21 -14.94 12.95
CA ASP A 157 -11.52 -16.33 12.58
C ASP A 157 -12.26 -16.44 11.23
N GLY A 158 -12.51 -15.30 10.57
CA GLY A 158 -13.25 -15.18 9.32
C GLY A 158 -14.78 -15.20 9.48
N LYS A 159 -15.31 -15.27 10.69
CA LYS A 159 -16.76 -15.21 10.96
C LYS A 159 -17.16 -13.78 11.31
N THR A 160 -18.30 -13.33 10.78
CA THR A 160 -18.87 -12.02 11.10
C THR A 160 -20.38 -11.99 10.90
N LYS A 161 -21.06 -11.03 11.52
CA LYS A 161 -22.45 -10.65 11.21
C LYS A 161 -22.54 -9.52 10.18
N ALA A 162 -21.42 -8.87 9.88
CA ALA A 162 -21.33 -7.87 8.83
C ALA A 162 -21.44 -8.53 7.45
N ASP A 163 -21.59 -7.75 6.38
CA ASP A 163 -21.53 -8.31 5.03
C ASP A 163 -20.10 -8.77 4.69
N TYR A 164 -19.11 -8.03 5.21
CA TYR A 164 -17.68 -8.28 5.00
C TYR A 164 -16.97 -8.57 6.33
N ALA A 165 -16.27 -9.70 6.40
CA ALA A 165 -15.25 -9.95 7.43
C ALA A 165 -13.92 -9.38 6.91
N LEU A 166 -13.33 -8.43 7.61
CA LEU A 166 -11.98 -7.94 7.34
C LEU A 166 -10.98 -8.79 8.11
N LEU A 167 -10.10 -9.49 7.38
CA LEU A 167 -9.15 -10.43 7.97
C LEU A 167 -7.82 -9.76 8.27
N THR A 168 -7.33 -8.99 7.30
CA THR A 168 -6.07 -8.26 7.40
C THR A 168 -6.01 -7.15 6.34
N ILE A 169 -5.06 -6.23 6.52
CA ILE A 169 -4.82 -5.06 5.68
C ILE A 169 -3.35 -5.07 5.26
N TYR A 170 -3.08 -4.78 3.99
CA TYR A 170 -1.72 -4.53 3.52
C TYR A 170 -1.61 -3.19 2.82
N SER A 171 -0.51 -2.49 3.03
CA SER A 171 -0.20 -1.25 2.32
C SER A 171 1.29 -1.09 2.04
N ASP A 172 1.60 -0.43 0.92
CA ASP A 172 2.94 0.05 0.56
C ASP A 172 3.10 1.55 0.88
N ALA A 173 2.27 2.11 1.77
CA ALA A 173 2.31 3.53 2.09
C ALA A 173 3.65 4.00 2.68
N GLU A 174 4.37 3.11 3.37
CA GLU A 174 5.69 3.37 3.94
C GLU A 174 6.85 3.04 2.98
N ASP A 175 6.56 2.56 1.76
CA ASP A 175 7.57 2.35 0.72
C ASP A 175 7.99 3.70 0.11
N ASP A 176 9.23 4.13 0.38
CA ASP A 176 9.81 5.39 -0.09
C ASP A 176 10.15 5.38 -1.59
N ASP A 177 10.33 4.20 -2.20
CA ASP A 177 10.81 4.06 -3.58
C ASP A 177 9.66 3.90 -4.60
N ARG A 178 8.41 4.03 -4.15
CA ARG A 178 7.24 3.79 -5.01
C ARG A 178 6.99 4.89 -6.04
N ALA A 179 6.77 4.46 -7.28
CA ALA A 179 6.27 5.32 -8.34
C ALA A 179 4.74 5.37 -8.31
N GLY A 180 4.16 6.42 -7.71
CA GLY A 180 2.71 6.63 -7.66
C GLY A 180 2.17 6.94 -6.26
N GLY A 181 0.85 6.88 -6.12
CA GLY A 181 0.19 6.90 -4.81
C GLY A 181 0.29 5.53 -4.11
N PRO A 182 -0.01 5.46 -2.81
CA PRO A 182 0.02 4.19 -2.11
C PRO A 182 -1.20 3.35 -2.47
N HIS A 183 -1.05 2.04 -2.31
CA HIS A 183 -2.10 1.05 -2.40
C HIS A 183 -2.46 0.60 -0.99
N LEU A 184 -3.76 0.45 -0.76
CA LEU A 184 -4.28 -0.14 0.48
C LEU A 184 -5.21 -1.27 0.11
N TYR A 185 -4.84 -2.47 0.53
CA TYR A 185 -5.55 -3.71 0.26
C TYR A 185 -6.27 -4.20 1.50
N PHE A 186 -7.56 -4.51 1.35
CA PHE A 186 -8.33 -5.23 2.35
C PHE A 186 -8.54 -6.67 1.88
N PHE A 187 -8.07 -7.62 2.67
CA PHE A 187 -8.32 -9.04 2.49
C PHE A 187 -9.56 -9.41 3.29
N VAL A 188 -10.63 -9.77 2.57
CA VAL A 188 -11.97 -9.90 3.15
C VAL A 188 -12.66 -11.20 2.76
N LEU A 189 -13.58 -11.65 3.62
CA LEU A 189 -14.63 -12.59 3.23
C LEU A 189 -15.94 -11.83 3.08
N HIS A 190 -16.42 -11.68 1.85
CA HIS A 190 -17.77 -11.16 1.59
C HIS A 190 -18.75 -12.32 1.59
N LYS A 191 -19.55 -12.43 2.66
CA LYS A 191 -20.49 -13.54 2.86
C LYS A 191 -19.82 -14.91 2.67
N GLY A 192 -18.62 -15.06 3.23
CA GLY A 192 -17.81 -16.28 3.17
C GLY A 192 -17.01 -16.48 1.88
N THR A 193 -17.16 -15.61 0.87
CA THR A 193 -16.37 -15.68 -0.36
C THR A 193 -15.13 -14.79 -0.24
N PRO A 194 -13.91 -15.29 -0.50
CA PRO A 194 -12.70 -14.48 -0.46
C PRO A 194 -12.72 -13.41 -1.55
N GLN A 195 -12.44 -12.17 -1.17
CA GLN A 195 -12.23 -11.05 -2.07
C GLN A 195 -11.03 -10.23 -1.60
N VAL A 196 -10.34 -9.59 -2.54
CA VAL A 196 -9.34 -8.58 -2.22
C VAL A 196 -9.83 -7.25 -2.77
N LEU A 197 -10.02 -6.29 -1.88
CA LEU A 197 -10.42 -4.93 -2.22
C LEU A 197 -9.18 -4.05 -2.22
N ILE A 198 -9.14 -3.08 -3.13
CA ILE A 198 -8.06 -2.11 -3.25
C ILE A 198 -8.61 -0.69 -3.27
N THR A 199 -7.92 0.23 -2.61
CA THR A 199 -8.05 1.67 -2.82
C THR A 199 -6.69 2.29 -3.13
N GLU A 200 -6.72 3.26 -4.03
CA GLU A 200 -5.59 4.11 -4.45
C GLU A 200 -5.98 5.60 -4.27
N GLN A 201 -6.99 5.85 -3.42
CA GLN A 201 -7.56 7.17 -3.21
C GLN A 201 -6.54 8.09 -2.53
N THR A 202 -6.27 9.25 -3.14
CA THR A 202 -5.21 10.16 -2.69
C THR A 202 -5.63 11.18 -1.64
N GLN A 203 -6.93 11.42 -1.47
CA GLN A 203 -7.46 12.41 -0.51
C GLN A 203 -8.82 12.00 0.03
N GLY A 204 -9.19 12.53 1.20
CA GLY A 204 -10.56 12.50 1.71
C GLY A 204 -11.57 13.13 0.74
N ASN A 205 -12.86 12.86 0.94
CA ASN A 205 -13.92 13.43 0.13
C ASN A 205 -15.10 13.86 1.00
N ALA A 206 -15.97 14.72 0.45
CA ALA A 206 -17.11 15.29 1.17
C ALA A 206 -18.12 14.26 1.69
N LYS A 207 -18.07 13.00 1.24
CA LYS A 207 -18.93 11.92 1.75
C LYS A 207 -18.29 11.15 2.91
N HIS A 208 -17.04 11.46 3.28
CA HIS A 208 -16.30 10.75 4.32
C HIS A 208 -16.26 9.23 4.07
N LEU A 209 -16.00 8.85 2.80
CA LEU A 209 -15.90 7.45 2.38
C LEU A 209 -14.48 7.13 1.89
N LEU A 210 -13.98 5.95 2.23
CA LEU A 210 -12.79 5.37 1.59
C LEU A 210 -13.27 4.45 0.47
N TYR A 211 -13.07 4.84 -0.79
CA TYR A 211 -13.61 4.10 -1.94
C TYR A 211 -12.68 2.97 -2.36
N PHE A 212 -13.20 1.76 -2.25
CA PHE A 212 -12.60 0.53 -2.73
C PHE A 212 -13.28 0.02 -4.00
N HIS A 213 -12.53 -0.80 -4.73
CA HIS A 213 -13.03 -1.71 -5.74
C HIS A 213 -12.37 -3.08 -5.57
N THR A 214 -12.93 -4.13 -6.15
CA THR A 214 -12.25 -5.43 -6.18
C THR A 214 -11.01 -5.32 -7.06
N THR A 215 -9.87 -5.84 -6.59
CA THR A 215 -8.64 -5.84 -7.37
C THR A 215 -8.85 -6.49 -8.73
N ALA A 216 -8.26 -5.90 -9.77
CA ALA A 216 -8.16 -6.54 -11.08
C ALA A 216 -6.98 -7.51 -11.15
N ASN A 217 -6.12 -7.56 -10.13
CA ASN A 217 -4.96 -8.44 -10.10
C ASN A 217 -5.39 -9.89 -9.83
N THR A 218 -5.28 -10.72 -10.87
CA THR A 218 -5.69 -12.13 -10.81
C THR A 218 -4.74 -13.00 -10.00
N GLN A 219 -3.47 -12.61 -9.86
CA GLN A 219 -2.50 -13.30 -9.00
C GLN A 219 -2.87 -13.08 -7.53
N LEU A 220 -3.17 -11.83 -7.15
CA LEU A 220 -3.56 -11.48 -5.78
C LEU A 220 -4.87 -12.16 -5.36
N SER A 221 -5.92 -12.01 -6.17
CA SER A 221 -7.23 -12.63 -5.90
C SER A 221 -7.17 -14.16 -5.92
N GLY A 222 -6.43 -14.75 -6.86
CA GLY A 222 -6.24 -16.19 -6.94
C GLY A 222 -5.38 -16.76 -5.81
N GLY A 223 -4.30 -16.08 -5.44
CA GLY A 223 -3.42 -16.46 -4.33
C GLY A 223 -4.16 -16.47 -3.01
N PHE A 224 -4.89 -15.39 -2.70
CA PHE A 224 -5.69 -15.31 -1.49
C PHE A 224 -6.79 -16.39 -1.44
N THR A 225 -7.46 -16.66 -2.56
CA THR A 225 -8.47 -17.74 -2.63
C THR A 225 -7.88 -19.10 -2.28
N LYS A 226 -6.69 -19.42 -2.81
CA LYS A 226 -5.99 -20.68 -2.51
C LYS A 226 -5.61 -20.78 -1.03
N ILE A 227 -5.11 -19.69 -0.45
CA ILE A 227 -4.76 -19.64 0.98
C ILE A 227 -5.99 -19.92 1.85
N ILE A 228 -7.15 -19.32 1.54
CA ILE A 228 -8.38 -19.57 2.29
C ILE A 228 -8.84 -21.02 2.17
N ASN A 229 -8.69 -21.64 1.00
CA ASN A 229 -9.06 -23.03 0.74
C ASN A 229 -8.03 -24.05 1.27
N GLY A 230 -6.78 -23.63 1.51
CA GLY A 230 -5.67 -24.52 1.84
C GLY A 230 -5.10 -25.28 0.62
N ASP A 231 -5.14 -24.67 -0.56
CA ASP A 231 -4.69 -25.25 -1.85
C ASP A 231 -3.20 -25.02 -2.17
#